data_AF-A0A420MTM6-F1
#
_entry.id   AF-A0A420MTM6-F1
#
_cell.length_a   1.000
_cell.length_b   1.000
_cell.length_c   1.000
_cell.angle_alpha   90.00
_cell.angle_beta   90.00
_cell.angle_gamma   90.00
#
_symmetry.space_group_name_H-M   'P 1'
#
loop_
_entity.id
_entity.type
_entity.pdbx_description
1 polymer ?
#
loop_
_entity_poly.entity_id
_entity_poly.type
_entity_poly.pdbx_seq_one_letter_code
_entity_poly.pdbx_strand_id
1 'polypeptide(L)'
;MTSQSAVGLTNHPSKPTVIGISGLPAAGKSFILEALRKDLVETEFTFFEGSEWRIKAINHIRDEVATSGRIAIVTGHLMFWSEVTNTPYAVYTPEDFNTFTHIIYLAPDEKTIASHIESDEKKKPLPTAQNPVYFYSPAQPSPEEVLPLVQHFKQLAPAGANLAQVKKRFDEIIALHDNKKLQTFLVFDGDRTLTAEDGGRLLVDEMDENGTGQCDSAMRDLYSGPMGYSDKAFHQATLILEEECTDDMFEDRCDTVSAFIPLYTEFLTLLRRIAQQKHIGPVIVTCGVGRLWTKILKHHGLSDSVKVIGGGRLSGGYFVTPAVKAAVVSHLRDVHDLNVWAFGYSPLDVPMLCEADQVVVVGDEKTRSSTMDASLAKTIQDGHLRARQILLPSTSSPRLDKDSLPVISLSDKKFVKSITDRRKELLPLRSYDATNKTAAKILMSPMRDAAVAGLVLGKAHANVGRYLATEYVSKIIRLEECTIPHV
;
A
#
# COMPACT_ATOMS: atom_id res chain seq x y z
N MET A 1 16.79 11.52 31.28
CA MET A 1 15.75 11.27 32.30
C MET A 1 14.75 12.40 32.14
N THR A 2 13.52 12.27 31.65
CA THR A 2 12.58 11.15 31.49
C THR A 2 12.12 11.02 30.03
N SER A 3 12.15 9.79 29.53
CA SER A 3 11.64 9.35 28.23
C SER A 3 10.11 9.28 28.24
N GLN A 4 9.43 9.93 27.29
CA GLN A 4 8.11 9.48 26.85
C GLN A 4 8.31 8.61 25.62
N SER A 5 8.33 7.32 25.92
CA SER A 5 8.37 6.17 25.02
C SER A 5 7.06 6.03 24.23
N ALA A 6 7.22 5.62 22.97
CA ALA A 6 6.32 4.75 22.21
C ALA A 6 4.82 4.91 22.46
N VAL A 7 4.13 5.51 21.49
CA VAL A 7 2.71 5.22 21.26
C VAL A 7 2.63 3.74 20.91
N GLY A 8 2.42 2.92 21.93
CA GLY A 8 2.13 1.51 21.76
C GLY A 8 0.88 1.41 20.89
N LEU A 9 0.98 0.61 19.82
CA LEU A 9 -0.16 -0.05 19.22
C LEU A 9 -0.90 -0.75 20.37
N THR A 10 -1.95 -0.13 20.89
CA THR A 10 -2.88 -0.79 21.79
C THR A 10 -3.53 -1.88 20.96
N ASN A 11 -3.05 -3.11 21.11
CA ASN A 11 -3.69 -4.32 20.62
C ASN A 11 -5.06 -4.43 21.31
N HIS A 12 -6.05 -3.71 20.78
CA HIS A 12 -7.43 -4.07 21.00
C HIS A 12 -7.60 -5.46 20.39
N PRO A 13 -8.17 -6.44 21.13
CA PRO A 13 -8.47 -7.73 20.55
C PRO A 13 -9.31 -7.51 19.28
N SER A 14 -8.85 -8.05 18.15
CA SER A 14 -9.56 -7.93 16.89
C SER A 14 -10.96 -8.48 17.06
N LYS A 15 -11.98 -7.69 16.71
CA LYS A 15 -13.38 -8.13 16.78
C LYS A 15 -13.52 -9.46 16.02
N PRO A 16 -14.21 -10.47 16.61
CA PRO A 16 -14.41 -11.75 15.94
C PRO A 16 -15.13 -11.60 14.58
N THR A 17 -14.70 -12.35 13.57
CA THR A 17 -15.29 -12.25 12.21
C THR A 17 -16.61 -12.98 12.13
N VAL A 18 -17.67 -12.22 11.86
CA VAL A 18 -19.03 -12.73 11.61
C VAL A 18 -19.49 -12.20 10.26
N ILE A 19 -19.81 -13.12 9.34
CA ILE A 19 -20.27 -12.86 7.97
C ILE A 19 -21.77 -13.15 7.92
N GLY A 20 -22.59 -12.13 7.67
CA GLY A 20 -24.03 -12.28 7.45
C GLY A 20 -24.33 -12.54 5.98
N ILE A 21 -25.04 -13.62 5.65
CA ILE A 21 -25.65 -13.86 4.34
C ILE A 21 -27.11 -13.44 4.44
N SER A 22 -27.40 -12.24 3.98
CA SER A 22 -28.72 -11.62 4.10
C SER A 22 -29.43 -11.55 2.75
N GLY A 23 -30.76 -11.51 2.76
CA GLY A 23 -31.54 -11.38 1.53
C GLY A 23 -33.02 -11.54 1.79
N LEU A 24 -33.82 -11.32 0.75
CA LEU A 24 -35.27 -11.52 0.80
C LEU A 24 -35.62 -12.99 1.12
N PRO A 25 -36.86 -13.28 1.56
CA PRO A 25 -37.42 -14.63 1.46
C PRO A 25 -37.19 -15.23 0.06
N ALA A 26 -36.95 -16.54 0.00
CA ALA A 26 -36.62 -17.29 -1.23
C ALA A 26 -35.34 -16.85 -2.00
N ALA A 27 -34.51 -15.94 -1.48
CA ALA A 27 -33.27 -15.49 -2.13
C ALA A 27 -32.14 -16.55 -2.19
N GLY A 28 -32.39 -17.81 -1.83
CA GLY A 28 -31.37 -18.89 -1.88
C GLY A 28 -30.41 -18.96 -0.68
N LYS A 29 -30.67 -18.23 0.41
CA LYS A 29 -29.81 -18.16 1.60
C LYS A 29 -29.42 -19.54 2.16
N SER A 30 -30.39 -20.41 2.45
CA SER A 30 -30.11 -21.75 3.02
C SER A 30 -29.42 -22.67 2.01
N PHE A 31 -29.70 -22.52 0.71
CA PHE A 31 -28.97 -23.24 -0.34
C PHE A 31 -27.49 -22.85 -0.37
N ILE A 32 -27.18 -21.56 -0.32
CA ILE A 32 -25.78 -21.07 -0.24
C ILE A 32 -25.12 -21.51 1.08
N LEU A 33 -25.83 -21.44 2.21
CA LEU A 33 -25.29 -21.88 3.50
C LEU A 33 -24.91 -23.37 3.50
N GLU A 34 -25.76 -24.23 2.93
CA GLU A 34 -25.49 -25.66 2.77
C GLU A 34 -24.34 -25.95 1.81
N ALA A 35 -24.20 -25.18 0.73
CA ALA A 35 -23.04 -25.28 -0.15
C ALA A 35 -21.75 -24.90 0.59
N LEU A 36 -21.74 -23.78 1.31
CA LEU A 36 -20.58 -23.34 2.10
C LEU A 36 -20.22 -24.33 3.20
N ARG A 37 -21.18 -25.00 3.84
CA ARG A 37 -20.92 -26.07 4.82
C ARG A 37 -20.13 -27.25 4.24
N LYS A 38 -20.33 -27.57 2.95
CA LYS A 38 -19.62 -28.67 2.28
C LYS A 38 -18.19 -28.30 1.92
N ASP A 39 -17.96 -27.04 1.56
CA ASP A 39 -16.69 -26.57 1.01
C ASP A 39 -15.76 -25.95 2.06
N LEU A 40 -16.28 -25.59 3.25
CA LEU A 40 -15.53 -24.97 4.34
C LEU A 40 -15.37 -25.92 5.53
N VAL A 41 -14.20 -25.87 6.18
CA VAL A 41 -13.85 -26.79 7.27
C VAL A 41 -14.47 -26.33 8.60
N GLU A 42 -15.22 -27.20 9.29
CA GLU A 42 -15.93 -26.90 10.55
C GLU A 42 -15.01 -26.52 11.73
N THR A 43 -13.71 -26.83 11.64
CA THR A 43 -12.71 -26.40 12.63
C THR A 43 -12.41 -24.91 12.54
N GLU A 44 -12.68 -24.28 11.39
CA GLU A 44 -12.40 -22.87 11.13
C GLU A 44 -13.68 -22.02 11.06
N PHE A 45 -14.80 -22.63 10.67
CA PHE A 45 -16.09 -21.95 10.49
C PHE A 45 -17.19 -22.53 11.39
N THR A 46 -18.18 -21.70 11.73
CA THR A 46 -19.43 -22.11 12.37
C THR A 46 -20.63 -21.48 11.66
N PHE A 47 -21.78 -22.15 11.63
CA PHE A 47 -22.90 -21.81 10.74
C PHE A 47 -24.21 -21.68 11.50
N PHE A 48 -24.95 -20.59 11.27
CA PHE A 48 -26.21 -20.29 11.96
C PHE A 48 -27.33 -19.86 11.00
N GLU A 49 -28.58 -20.20 11.32
CA GLU A 49 -29.80 -19.65 10.69
C GLU A 49 -30.57 -18.75 11.68
N GLY A 50 -30.98 -17.55 11.25
CA GLY A 50 -31.67 -16.58 12.10
C GLY A 50 -33.20 -16.77 12.20
N SER A 51 -33.78 -16.62 13.40
CA SER A 51 -35.24 -16.61 13.67
C SER A 51 -35.63 -15.66 14.84
N GLU A 52 -36.94 -15.54 15.15
CA GLU A 52 -37.70 -14.52 15.94
C GLU A 52 -37.06 -13.92 17.22
N TRP A 53 -35.99 -14.49 17.76
CA TRP A 53 -35.19 -13.95 18.86
C TRP A 53 -33.91 -13.23 18.38
N ARG A 54 -34.00 -12.46 17.30
CA ARG A 54 -32.85 -11.89 16.56
C ARG A 54 -31.75 -11.32 17.45
N ILE A 55 -32.05 -10.41 18.37
CA ILE A 55 -31.05 -9.81 19.27
C ILE A 55 -30.36 -10.87 20.14
N LYS A 56 -31.12 -11.81 20.71
CA LYS A 56 -30.55 -12.89 21.54
C LYS A 56 -29.72 -13.86 20.71
N ALA A 57 -30.18 -14.21 19.51
CA ALA A 57 -29.45 -15.07 18.58
C ALA A 57 -28.13 -14.41 18.15
N ILE A 58 -28.17 -13.13 17.77
CA ILE A 58 -26.98 -12.35 17.39
C ILE A 58 -26.00 -12.21 18.57
N ASN A 59 -26.50 -11.96 19.78
CA ASN A 59 -25.65 -11.93 20.97
C ASN A 59 -25.02 -13.30 21.27
N HIS A 60 -25.79 -14.38 21.17
CA HIS A 60 -25.28 -15.74 21.36
C HIS A 60 -24.18 -16.07 20.34
N ILE A 61 -24.40 -15.76 19.05
CA ILE A 61 -23.41 -15.94 17.99
C ILE A 61 -22.14 -15.15 18.32
N ARG A 62 -22.27 -13.88 18.70
CA ARG A 62 -21.12 -13.04 19.08
C ARG A 62 -20.29 -13.71 20.18
N ASP A 63 -20.96 -14.20 21.22
CA ASP A 63 -20.30 -14.78 22.39
C ASP A 63 -19.67 -16.14 22.06
N GLU A 64 -20.31 -16.98 21.24
CA GLU A 64 -19.75 -18.25 20.76
C GLU A 64 -18.51 -18.02 19.87
N VAL A 65 -18.57 -17.05 18.96
CA VAL A 65 -17.45 -16.74 18.05
C VAL A 65 -16.27 -16.17 18.83
N ALA A 66 -16.54 -15.31 19.82
CA ALA A 66 -15.51 -14.80 20.73
C ALA A 66 -14.85 -15.93 21.54
N THR A 67 -15.62 -16.96 21.93
CA THR A 67 -15.12 -18.09 22.73
C THR A 67 -14.37 -19.12 21.88
N SER A 68 -14.90 -19.44 20.70
CA SER A 68 -14.36 -20.49 19.82
C SER A 68 -13.21 -20.00 18.93
N GLY A 69 -13.12 -18.70 18.66
CA GLY A 69 -12.15 -18.12 17.73
C GLY A 69 -12.41 -18.46 16.26
N ARG A 70 -13.53 -19.13 15.95
CA ARG A 70 -13.94 -19.50 14.58
C ARG A 70 -14.60 -18.31 13.87
N ILE A 71 -14.69 -18.38 12.54
CA ILE A 71 -15.46 -17.42 11.74
C ILE A 71 -16.93 -17.88 11.67
N ALA A 72 -17.88 -17.02 12.02
CA ALA A 72 -19.29 -17.35 11.88
C ALA A 72 -19.85 -16.93 10.52
N ILE A 73 -20.66 -17.80 9.92
CA ILE A 73 -21.50 -17.51 8.77
C ILE A 73 -22.97 -17.63 9.20
N VAL A 74 -23.72 -16.53 9.06
CA VAL A 74 -25.08 -16.40 9.59
C VAL A 74 -26.04 -16.08 8.46
N THR A 75 -27.04 -16.91 8.19
CA THR A 75 -28.12 -16.52 7.28
C THR A 75 -29.23 -15.77 8.02
N GLY A 76 -29.79 -14.74 7.37
CA GLY A 76 -30.90 -13.99 7.95
C GLY A 76 -31.59 -13.05 6.97
N HIS A 77 -32.64 -12.39 7.43
CA HIS A 77 -33.33 -11.37 6.64
C HIS A 77 -32.84 -9.99 7.04
N LEU A 78 -32.53 -9.12 6.08
CA LEU A 78 -32.22 -7.70 6.37
C LEU A 78 -33.52 -6.88 6.49
N MET A 79 -34.53 -7.30 5.74
CA MET A 79 -35.80 -6.60 5.56
C MET A 79 -36.92 -7.61 5.30
N PHE A 80 -38.14 -7.19 5.62
CA PHE A 80 -39.37 -7.89 5.25
C PHE A 80 -40.29 -6.94 4.49
N TRP A 81 -41.33 -7.49 3.87
CA TRP A 81 -42.36 -6.72 3.19
C TRP A 81 -43.58 -6.55 4.09
N SER A 82 -44.12 -5.33 4.13
CA SER A 82 -45.39 -5.05 4.80
C SER A 82 -46.52 -5.11 3.78
N GLU A 83 -47.42 -6.08 3.91
CA GLU A 83 -48.63 -6.15 3.07
C GLU A 83 -49.58 -4.97 3.31
N VAL A 84 -49.51 -4.34 4.49
CA VAL A 84 -50.37 -3.23 4.89
C VAL A 84 -49.92 -1.91 4.26
N THR A 85 -48.62 -1.63 4.30
CA THR A 85 -48.06 -0.36 3.81
C THR A 85 -47.56 -0.46 2.37
N ASN A 86 -47.50 -1.68 1.82
CA ASN A 86 -46.94 -1.98 0.52
C ASN A 86 -45.54 -1.38 0.32
N THR A 87 -44.73 -1.43 1.40
CA THR A 87 -43.35 -0.94 1.44
C THR A 87 -42.47 -1.94 2.16
N PRO A 88 -41.16 -1.98 1.83
CA PRO A 88 -40.22 -2.75 2.62
C PRO A 88 -40.03 -2.12 3.99
N TYR A 89 -39.80 -2.94 5.02
CA TYR A 89 -39.36 -2.48 6.33
C TYR A 89 -38.11 -3.25 6.77
N ALA A 90 -37.13 -2.52 7.28
CA ALA A 90 -35.91 -3.08 7.82
C ALA A 90 -36.20 -3.88 9.09
N VAL A 91 -35.57 -5.06 9.23
CA VAL A 91 -35.63 -5.88 10.44
C VAL A 91 -34.27 -6.11 11.09
N TYR A 92 -33.22 -5.50 10.54
CA TYR A 92 -31.94 -5.42 11.22
C TYR A 92 -32.05 -4.55 12.48
N THR A 93 -31.20 -4.85 13.46
CA THR A 93 -31.09 -4.18 14.75
C THR A 93 -29.71 -3.56 14.88
N PRO A 94 -29.50 -2.60 15.80
CA PRO A 94 -28.17 -2.09 16.12
C PRO A 94 -27.18 -3.21 16.48
N GLU A 95 -27.65 -4.28 17.12
CA GLU A 95 -26.85 -5.45 17.49
C GLU A 95 -26.32 -6.21 16.27
N ASP A 96 -27.05 -6.23 15.15
CA ASP A 96 -26.56 -6.80 13.90
C ASP A 96 -25.30 -6.06 13.43
N PHE A 97 -25.33 -4.71 13.41
CA PHE A 97 -24.16 -3.93 12.99
C PHE A 97 -23.01 -3.96 14.01
N ASN A 98 -23.35 -4.10 15.29
CA ASN A 98 -22.36 -4.29 16.35
C ASN A 98 -21.72 -5.67 16.31
N THR A 99 -22.35 -6.67 15.70
CA THR A 99 -21.87 -8.06 15.67
C THR A 99 -21.28 -8.42 14.32
N PHE A 100 -21.99 -8.19 13.23
CA PHE A 100 -21.49 -8.47 11.89
C PHE A 100 -20.25 -7.64 11.56
N THR A 101 -19.35 -8.29 10.85
CA THR A 101 -18.16 -7.67 10.27
C THR A 101 -18.36 -7.44 8.79
N HIS A 102 -19.05 -8.37 8.12
CA HIS A 102 -19.39 -8.33 6.70
C HIS A 102 -20.85 -8.77 6.52
N ILE A 103 -21.54 -8.22 5.53
CA ILE A 103 -22.85 -8.62 5.07
C ILE A 103 -22.78 -8.83 3.56
N ILE A 104 -23.02 -10.07 3.13
CA ILE A 104 -23.27 -10.43 1.74
C ILE A 104 -24.80 -10.41 1.56
N TYR A 105 -25.31 -9.47 0.77
CA TYR A 105 -26.72 -9.31 0.51
C TYR A 105 -27.10 -9.93 -0.84
N LEU A 106 -27.89 -11.00 -0.81
CA LEU A 106 -28.37 -11.70 -1.99
C LEU A 106 -29.56 -10.95 -2.60
N ALA A 107 -29.36 -10.41 -3.80
CA ALA A 107 -30.38 -9.68 -4.56
C ALA A 107 -30.68 -10.31 -5.94
N PRO A 108 -31.20 -11.56 -6.00
CA PRO A 108 -31.45 -12.22 -7.29
C PRO A 108 -32.49 -11.49 -8.15
N ASP A 109 -32.45 -11.74 -9.46
CA ASP A 109 -33.41 -11.17 -10.41
C ASP A 109 -34.84 -11.67 -10.15
N GLU A 110 -35.83 -11.02 -10.79
CA GLU A 110 -37.25 -11.33 -10.53
C GLU A 110 -37.62 -12.75 -10.93
N LYS A 111 -36.99 -13.29 -11.97
CA LYS A 111 -37.26 -14.62 -12.49
C LYS A 111 -36.65 -15.68 -11.58
N THR A 112 -35.43 -15.46 -11.08
CA THR A 112 -34.79 -16.35 -10.09
C THR A 112 -35.55 -16.36 -8.76
N ILE A 113 -36.02 -15.19 -8.33
CA ILE A 113 -36.92 -15.12 -7.17
C ILE A 113 -38.26 -15.80 -7.48
N ALA A 114 -38.86 -15.58 -8.65
CA ALA A 114 -40.12 -16.22 -9.05
C ALA A 114 -40.02 -17.76 -9.16
N SER A 115 -38.90 -18.29 -9.67
CA SER A 115 -38.66 -19.74 -9.77
C SER A 115 -38.45 -20.38 -8.41
N HIS A 116 -37.81 -19.68 -7.46
CA HIS A 116 -37.74 -20.13 -6.07
C HIS A 116 -39.09 -19.96 -5.34
N ILE A 117 -39.88 -18.94 -5.72
CA ILE A 117 -41.19 -18.62 -5.15
C ILE A 117 -42.28 -19.64 -5.55
N GLU A 118 -42.13 -20.40 -6.64
CA GLU A 118 -43.01 -21.57 -6.91
C GLU A 118 -42.99 -22.62 -5.77
N SER A 119 -42.08 -22.45 -4.79
CA SER A 119 -42.06 -23.19 -3.51
C SER A 119 -42.24 -22.34 -2.23
N ASP A 120 -42.39 -21.00 -2.28
CA ASP A 120 -42.71 -20.15 -1.11
C ASP A 120 -43.00 -18.67 -1.48
N GLU A 121 -43.96 -17.98 -0.86
CA GLU A 121 -44.49 -16.67 -1.34
C GLU A 121 -43.66 -15.36 -1.05
N LYS A 122 -43.52 -14.52 -2.11
CA LYS A 122 -43.49 -13.00 -2.22
C LYS A 122 -42.19 -12.13 -2.06
N LYS A 123 -42.25 -10.91 -2.67
CA LYS A 123 -41.26 -10.08 -3.47
C LYS A 123 -40.48 -8.87 -2.80
N LYS A 124 -39.66 -8.16 -3.64
CA LYS A 124 -38.56 -7.11 -3.60
C LYS A 124 -38.85 -5.62 -3.21
N PRO A 125 -37.91 -4.59 -3.17
CA PRO A 125 -36.41 -4.45 -3.17
C PRO A 125 -35.77 -3.57 -2.01
N LEU A 126 -34.42 -3.31 -2.08
CA LEU A 126 -33.33 -2.88 -1.11
C LEU A 126 -33.31 -1.47 -0.42
N PRO A 127 -32.55 -1.29 0.72
CA PRO A 127 -32.20 0.01 1.34
C PRO A 127 -30.68 0.38 1.38
N THR A 128 -30.38 1.66 1.64
CA THR A 128 -29.07 2.36 1.63
C THR A 128 -28.19 2.19 2.88
N ALA A 129 -26.86 2.21 2.69
CA ALA A 129 -25.83 1.95 3.70
C ALA A 129 -25.46 3.19 4.56
N GLN A 130 -25.57 3.08 5.89
CA GLN A 130 -25.10 4.12 6.84
C GLN A 130 -24.21 3.57 7.98
N ASN A 131 -23.81 2.29 7.95
CA ASN A 131 -23.20 1.60 9.09
C ASN A 131 -21.81 0.96 8.80
N PRO A 132 -20.95 0.75 9.82
CA PRO A 132 -19.53 0.39 9.66
C PRO A 132 -19.26 -1.11 9.36
N VAL A 133 -20.17 -1.75 8.62
CA VAL A 133 -20.12 -3.16 8.19
C VAL A 133 -19.85 -3.20 6.69
N TYR A 134 -19.02 -4.15 6.22
CA TYR A 134 -18.82 -4.33 4.78
C TYR A 134 -20.09 -4.84 4.13
N PHE A 135 -20.51 -4.22 3.04
CA PHE A 135 -21.67 -4.64 2.27
C PHE A 135 -21.21 -5.10 0.89
N TYR A 136 -21.70 -6.27 0.47
CA TYR A 136 -21.51 -6.76 -0.88
C TYR A 136 -22.81 -7.36 -1.43
N SER A 137 -23.20 -7.04 -2.65
CA SER A 137 -24.38 -7.59 -3.33
C SER A 137 -24.02 -8.27 -4.65
N PRO A 138 -23.86 -9.61 -4.71
CA PRO A 138 -23.55 -10.32 -5.94
C PRO A 138 -24.62 -10.11 -7.01
N ALA A 139 -24.19 -9.97 -8.26
CA ALA A 139 -25.08 -9.84 -9.41
C ALA A 139 -25.91 -11.11 -9.65
N GLN A 140 -25.34 -12.32 -9.44
CA GLN A 140 -26.04 -13.59 -9.53
C GLN A 140 -25.73 -14.50 -8.33
N PRO A 141 -26.49 -14.37 -7.22
CA PRO A 141 -26.15 -15.04 -5.97
C PRO A 141 -26.08 -16.57 -6.12
N SER A 142 -24.85 -17.09 -6.21
CA SER A 142 -24.53 -18.50 -6.35
C SER A 142 -23.40 -18.88 -5.39
N PRO A 143 -23.23 -20.19 -5.05
CA PRO A 143 -22.09 -20.62 -4.25
C PRO A 143 -20.74 -20.25 -4.88
N GLU A 144 -20.64 -20.28 -6.21
CA GLU A 144 -19.42 -19.96 -6.97
C GLU A 144 -19.03 -18.48 -6.82
N GLU A 145 -20.00 -17.57 -6.69
CA GLU A 145 -19.74 -16.14 -6.42
C GLU A 145 -19.49 -15.86 -4.93
N VAL A 146 -20.18 -16.57 -4.03
CA VAL A 146 -20.09 -16.31 -2.58
C VAL A 146 -18.85 -16.92 -1.93
N LEU A 147 -18.40 -18.09 -2.38
CA LEU A 147 -17.27 -18.79 -1.78
C LEU A 147 -15.95 -17.99 -1.84
N PRO A 148 -15.54 -17.39 -2.98
CA PRO A 148 -14.34 -16.56 -3.05
C PRO A 148 -14.37 -15.37 -2.08
N LEU A 149 -15.55 -14.75 -1.87
CA LEU A 149 -15.72 -13.65 -0.92
C LEU A 149 -15.49 -14.11 0.52
N VAL A 150 -16.09 -15.24 0.91
CA VAL A 150 -15.91 -15.81 2.26
C VAL A 150 -14.44 -16.18 2.49
N GLN A 151 -13.77 -16.74 1.48
CA GLN A 151 -12.34 -17.05 1.54
C GLN A 151 -11.49 -15.78 1.67
N HIS A 152 -11.81 -14.72 0.92
CA HIS A 152 -11.14 -13.43 1.02
C HIS A 152 -11.30 -12.81 2.42
N PHE A 153 -12.52 -12.80 2.96
CA PHE A 153 -12.79 -12.29 4.31
C PHE A 153 -12.07 -13.10 5.38
N LYS A 154 -11.97 -14.42 5.23
CA LYS A 154 -11.15 -15.27 6.11
C LYS A 154 -9.68 -14.89 6.02
N GLN A 155 -9.14 -14.74 4.81
CA GLN A 155 -7.73 -14.43 4.60
C GLN A 155 -7.34 -13.10 5.26
N LEU A 156 -8.23 -12.11 5.25
CA LEU A 156 -7.99 -10.77 5.80
C LEU A 156 -8.52 -10.57 7.23
N ALA A 157 -9.19 -11.57 7.81
CA ALA A 157 -9.74 -11.50 9.17
C ALA A 157 -8.68 -11.23 10.26
N PRO A 158 -7.49 -11.87 10.25
CA PRO A 158 -6.48 -11.61 11.28
C PRO A 158 -5.94 -10.17 11.19
N ALA A 159 -5.74 -9.54 12.34
CA ALA A 159 -5.14 -8.21 12.40
C ALA A 159 -3.76 -8.20 11.72
N GLY A 160 -3.57 -7.27 10.78
CA GLY A 160 -2.33 -7.15 10.01
C GLY A 160 -2.18 -8.14 8.85
N ALA A 161 -3.16 -9.02 8.59
CA ALA A 161 -3.09 -9.96 7.47
C ALA A 161 -2.96 -9.26 6.10
N ASN A 162 -3.72 -8.19 5.87
CA ASN A 162 -3.60 -7.38 4.64
C ASN A 162 -2.17 -6.87 4.46
N LEU A 163 -1.57 -6.30 5.51
CA LEU A 163 -0.20 -5.82 5.45
C LEU A 163 0.81 -6.94 5.19
N ALA A 164 0.61 -8.12 5.80
CA ALA A 164 1.46 -9.27 5.57
C ALA A 164 1.42 -9.74 4.10
N GLN A 165 0.24 -9.74 3.46
CA GLN A 165 0.10 -10.05 2.04
C GLN A 165 0.84 -9.04 1.16
N VAL A 166 0.70 -7.74 1.45
CA VAL A 166 1.40 -6.69 0.71
C VAL A 166 2.91 -6.82 0.87
N LYS A 167 3.41 -7.04 2.09
CA LYS A 167 4.85 -7.26 2.35
C LYS A 167 5.37 -8.48 1.63
N LYS A 168 4.65 -9.60 1.68
CA LYS A 168 5.00 -10.82 0.93
C LYS A 168 5.10 -10.53 -0.57
N ARG A 169 4.11 -9.85 -1.14
CA ARG A 169 4.13 -9.47 -2.57
C ARG A 169 5.30 -8.54 -2.89
N PHE A 170 5.66 -7.68 -1.96
CA PHE A 170 6.81 -6.80 -2.10
C PHE A 170 8.14 -7.57 -2.06
N ASP A 171 8.29 -8.52 -1.15
CA ASP A 171 9.47 -9.39 -1.07
C ASP A 171 9.64 -10.23 -2.35
N GLU A 172 8.54 -10.67 -2.97
CA GLU A 172 8.56 -11.30 -4.30
C GLU A 172 9.13 -10.35 -5.37
N ILE A 173 8.74 -9.07 -5.37
CA ILE A 173 9.28 -8.06 -6.29
C ILE A 173 10.78 -7.84 -6.06
N ILE A 174 11.22 -7.75 -4.81
CA ILE A 174 12.63 -7.60 -4.47
C ILE A 174 13.41 -8.83 -4.94
N ALA A 175 12.89 -10.04 -4.72
CA ALA A 175 13.55 -11.28 -5.13
C ALA A 175 13.79 -11.40 -6.65
N LEU A 176 13.04 -10.65 -7.47
CA LEU A 176 13.30 -10.55 -8.91
C LEU A 176 14.55 -9.71 -9.26
N HIS A 177 15.04 -8.91 -8.31
CA HIS A 177 16.25 -8.11 -8.47
C HIS A 177 17.49 -8.93 -8.12
N ASP A 178 18.63 -8.57 -8.72
CA ASP A 178 19.93 -9.09 -8.27
C ASP A 178 20.27 -8.43 -6.93
N ASN A 179 19.94 -9.10 -5.83
CA ASN A 179 20.13 -8.62 -4.45
C ASN A 179 21.55 -8.11 -4.17
N LYS A 180 22.57 -8.55 -4.92
CA LYS A 180 23.95 -8.07 -4.75
C LYS A 180 24.20 -6.69 -5.35
N LYS A 181 23.29 -6.19 -6.17
CA LYS A 181 23.41 -4.92 -6.88
C LYS A 181 22.43 -3.86 -6.38
N LEU A 182 21.25 -4.26 -5.90
CA LEU A 182 20.21 -3.34 -5.44
C LEU A 182 20.71 -2.51 -4.25
N GLN A 183 20.56 -1.19 -4.32
CA GLN A 183 21.01 -0.24 -3.30
C GLN A 183 19.98 0.85 -2.98
N THR A 184 19.19 1.23 -3.98
CA THR A 184 18.20 2.30 -3.88
C THR A 184 16.86 1.79 -4.39
N PHE A 185 15.77 2.15 -3.71
CA PHE A 185 14.42 1.91 -4.18
C PHE A 185 13.68 3.24 -4.34
N LEU A 186 12.93 3.40 -5.43
CA LEU A 186 12.07 4.57 -5.66
C LEU A 186 10.62 4.11 -5.59
N VAL A 187 9.90 4.65 -4.62
CA VAL A 187 8.49 4.39 -4.36
C VAL A 187 7.70 5.59 -4.86
N PHE A 188 6.85 5.37 -5.85
CA PHE A 188 5.99 6.40 -6.40
C PHE A 188 4.54 6.13 -6.00
N ASP A 189 3.86 7.15 -5.52
CA ASP A 189 2.42 7.20 -5.70
C ASP A 189 2.08 7.29 -7.20
N GLY A 190 0.92 6.77 -7.58
CA GLY A 190 0.50 6.70 -8.98
C GLY A 190 -0.20 7.99 -9.41
N ASP A 191 -1.50 8.03 -9.14
CA ASP A 191 -2.44 9.05 -9.63
C ASP A 191 -2.05 10.44 -9.11
N ARG A 192 -2.14 11.46 -9.97
CA ARG A 192 -1.70 12.85 -9.70
C ARG A 192 -0.23 13.03 -9.24
N THR A 193 0.55 11.96 -9.23
CA THR A 193 1.99 11.96 -8.95
C THR A 193 2.78 11.75 -10.24
N LEU A 194 2.56 10.63 -10.95
CA LEU A 194 3.24 10.31 -12.22
C LEU A 194 2.49 10.84 -13.45
N THR A 195 1.22 11.17 -13.29
CA THR A 195 0.30 11.73 -14.28
C THR A 195 -0.49 12.88 -13.64
N ALA A 196 -1.14 13.74 -14.44
CA ALA A 196 -2.09 14.73 -13.92
C ALA A 196 -3.44 14.10 -13.54
N GLU A 197 -3.72 12.93 -14.13
CA GLU A 197 -5.02 12.28 -14.07
C GLU A 197 -5.24 11.49 -12.79
N ASP A 198 -6.52 11.24 -12.51
CA ASP A 198 -7.00 10.35 -11.46
C ASP A 198 -7.51 9.07 -12.11
N GLY A 199 -6.63 8.08 -12.27
CA GLY A 199 -6.93 6.86 -13.02
C GLY A 199 -8.07 6.05 -12.41
N GLY A 200 -8.18 6.02 -11.09
CA GLY A 200 -9.29 5.37 -10.39
C GLY A 200 -10.63 6.01 -10.74
N ARG A 201 -10.70 7.34 -10.75
CA ARG A 201 -11.90 8.07 -11.15
C ARG A 201 -12.25 7.87 -12.63
N LEU A 202 -11.26 7.97 -13.52
CA LEU A 202 -11.48 7.74 -14.95
C LEU A 202 -11.97 6.32 -15.24
N LEU A 203 -11.50 5.33 -14.49
CA LEU A 203 -11.97 3.96 -14.61
C LEU A 203 -13.43 3.82 -14.17
N VAL A 204 -13.80 4.43 -13.06
CA VAL A 204 -15.18 4.43 -12.57
C VAL A 204 -16.11 5.17 -13.55
N ASP A 205 -15.67 6.31 -14.09
CA ASP A 205 -16.42 7.07 -15.10
C ASP A 205 -16.63 6.23 -16.39
N GLU A 206 -15.62 5.47 -16.81
CA GLU A 206 -15.69 4.60 -17.99
C GLU A 206 -16.56 3.34 -17.76
N MET A 207 -16.72 2.90 -16.52
CA MET A 207 -17.60 1.78 -16.13
C MET A 207 -19.08 2.16 -16.13
N ASP A 208 -19.41 3.45 -16.02
CA ASP A 208 -20.78 3.94 -15.96
C ASP A 208 -21.42 4.03 -17.35
N GLU A 209 -21.74 2.86 -17.93
CA GLU A 209 -22.31 2.72 -19.29
C GLU A 209 -23.61 3.52 -19.52
N ASN A 210 -24.32 3.86 -18.45
CA ASN A 210 -25.59 4.59 -18.48
C ASN A 210 -25.45 6.07 -18.10
N GLY A 211 -24.25 6.54 -17.72
CA GLY A 211 -24.02 7.92 -17.28
C GLY A 211 -24.78 8.30 -16.00
N THR A 212 -25.05 7.33 -15.12
CA THR A 212 -25.83 7.51 -13.89
C THR A 212 -25.03 8.15 -12.76
N GLY A 213 -23.70 8.11 -12.83
CA GLY A 213 -22.75 8.57 -11.82
C GLY A 213 -22.78 7.75 -10.52
N GLN A 214 -23.45 6.60 -10.49
CA GLN A 214 -23.75 5.89 -9.25
C GLN A 214 -22.47 5.37 -8.57
N CYS A 215 -21.59 4.70 -9.31
CA CYS A 215 -20.34 4.19 -8.76
C CYS A 215 -19.40 5.32 -8.26
N ASP A 216 -19.24 6.42 -9.00
CA ASP A 216 -18.45 7.59 -8.53
C ASP A 216 -19.07 8.21 -7.28
N SER A 217 -20.39 8.35 -7.25
CA SER A 217 -21.09 8.87 -6.07
C SER A 217 -20.90 7.96 -4.85
N ALA A 218 -21.01 6.63 -5.02
CA ALA A 218 -20.81 5.67 -3.94
C ALA A 218 -19.37 5.70 -3.41
N MET A 219 -18.38 5.78 -4.29
CA MET A 219 -16.97 5.93 -3.92
C MET A 219 -16.70 7.23 -3.17
N ARG A 220 -17.28 8.35 -3.64
CA ARG A 220 -17.14 9.65 -2.97
C ARG A 220 -17.82 9.66 -1.60
N ASP A 221 -19.03 9.12 -1.49
CA ASP A 221 -19.77 9.04 -0.23
C ASP A 221 -19.05 8.14 0.77
N LEU A 222 -18.41 7.07 0.29
CA LEU A 222 -17.58 6.18 1.12
C LEU A 222 -16.42 6.92 1.78
N TYR A 223 -15.62 7.68 1.01
CA TYR A 223 -14.43 8.38 1.53
C TYR A 223 -14.76 9.70 2.23
N SER A 224 -15.84 10.38 1.86
CA SER A 224 -16.29 11.61 2.52
C SER A 224 -17.17 11.35 3.75
N GLY A 225 -17.69 10.14 3.87
CA GLY A 225 -18.49 9.67 5.00
C GLY A 225 -17.65 9.29 6.23
N PRO A 226 -18.28 8.64 7.23
CA PRO A 226 -17.64 8.32 8.51
C PRO A 226 -16.50 7.30 8.41
N MET A 227 -16.40 6.55 7.30
CA MET A 227 -15.29 5.61 7.10
C MET A 227 -13.99 6.31 6.71
N GLY A 228 -14.05 7.54 6.16
CA GLY A 228 -12.88 8.29 5.73
C GLY A 228 -11.97 7.47 4.82
N TYR A 229 -10.65 7.61 5.02
CA TYR A 229 -9.61 6.81 4.35
C TYR A 229 -9.10 5.66 5.23
N SER A 230 -10.01 4.95 5.89
CA SER A 230 -9.67 3.78 6.71
C SER A 230 -9.45 2.53 5.87
N ASP A 231 -8.82 1.50 6.47
CA ASP A 231 -8.70 0.18 5.84
C ASP A 231 -10.05 -0.39 5.41
N LYS A 232 -11.12 -0.10 6.18
CA LYS A 232 -12.48 -0.50 5.83
C LYS A 232 -12.99 0.22 4.57
N ALA A 233 -12.67 1.49 4.39
CA ALA A 233 -13.07 2.22 3.19
C ALA A 233 -12.41 1.61 1.94
N PHE A 234 -11.10 1.33 1.98
CA PHE A 234 -10.40 0.77 0.81
C PHE A 234 -10.84 -0.66 0.46
N HIS A 235 -11.17 -1.47 1.47
CA HIS A 235 -11.72 -2.80 1.24
C HIS A 235 -13.17 -2.72 0.70
N GLN A 236 -14.02 -1.83 1.22
CA GLN A 236 -15.35 -1.59 0.67
C GLN A 236 -15.30 -1.06 -0.77
N ALA A 237 -14.35 -0.19 -1.10
CA ALA A 237 -14.15 0.29 -2.47
C ALA A 237 -13.80 -0.85 -3.43
N THR A 238 -13.04 -1.84 -2.98
CA THR A 238 -12.76 -3.06 -3.77
C THR A 238 -14.04 -3.84 -4.02
N LEU A 239 -14.90 -4.00 -3.01
CA LEU A 239 -16.18 -4.68 -3.14
C LEU A 239 -17.14 -3.96 -4.11
N ILE A 240 -17.20 -2.63 -4.07
CA ILE A 240 -18.00 -1.85 -5.04
C ILE A 240 -17.53 -2.13 -6.47
N LEU A 241 -16.22 -2.14 -6.73
CA LEU A 241 -15.70 -2.45 -8.07
C LEU A 241 -16.05 -3.87 -8.53
N GLU A 242 -16.12 -4.84 -7.62
CA GLU A 242 -16.54 -6.22 -7.94
C GLU A 242 -18.03 -6.32 -8.26
N GLU A 243 -18.87 -5.47 -7.67
CA GLU A 243 -20.31 -5.43 -7.98
C GLU A 243 -20.57 -4.83 -9.36
N GLU A 244 -19.84 -3.79 -9.71
CA GLU A 244 -20.10 -2.97 -10.90
C GLU A 244 -19.58 -3.61 -12.19
N CYS A 245 -18.61 -4.53 -12.12
CA CYS A 245 -18.05 -5.12 -13.35
C CYS A 245 -17.51 -6.54 -13.18
N THR A 246 -17.76 -7.36 -14.21
CA THR A 246 -17.14 -8.68 -14.37
C THR A 246 -15.63 -8.53 -14.61
N ASP A 247 -14.87 -9.62 -14.43
CA ASP A 247 -13.42 -9.62 -14.68
C ASP A 247 -13.08 -9.19 -16.12
N ASP A 248 -13.82 -9.69 -17.12
CA ASP A 248 -13.60 -9.35 -18.54
C ASP A 248 -13.90 -7.87 -18.81
N MET A 249 -15.04 -7.36 -18.31
CA MET A 249 -15.38 -5.94 -18.44
C MET A 249 -14.32 -5.06 -17.76
N PHE A 250 -13.89 -5.44 -16.55
CA PHE A 250 -12.85 -4.70 -15.83
C PHE A 250 -11.53 -4.64 -16.62
N GLU A 251 -11.11 -5.76 -17.22
CA GLU A 251 -9.91 -5.81 -18.04
C GLU A 251 -10.00 -4.92 -19.28
N ASP A 252 -11.12 -4.95 -20.00
CA ASP A 252 -11.39 -4.14 -21.20
C ASP A 252 -11.43 -2.63 -20.87
N ARG A 253 -12.07 -2.28 -19.76
CA ARG A 253 -12.16 -0.90 -19.27
C ARG A 253 -10.78 -0.39 -18.83
N CYS A 254 -10.00 -1.24 -18.16
CA CYS A 254 -8.62 -0.90 -17.83
C CYS A 254 -7.75 -0.71 -19.08
N ASP A 255 -7.91 -1.53 -20.13
CA ASP A 255 -7.19 -1.33 -21.40
C ASP A 255 -7.57 0.01 -22.03
N THR A 256 -8.87 0.30 -22.12
CA THR A 256 -9.41 1.55 -22.67
C THR A 256 -8.84 2.77 -21.94
N VAL A 257 -9.02 2.85 -20.63
CA VAL A 257 -8.57 4.02 -19.84
C VAL A 257 -7.05 4.17 -19.87
N SER A 258 -6.30 3.06 -19.76
CA SER A 258 -4.85 3.12 -19.72
C SER A 258 -4.20 3.67 -20.99
N ALA A 259 -4.86 3.52 -22.15
CA ALA A 259 -4.38 4.03 -23.43
C ALA A 259 -4.39 5.57 -23.50
N PHE A 260 -5.23 6.23 -22.70
CA PHE A 260 -5.41 7.68 -22.73
C PHE A 260 -4.71 8.43 -21.60
N ILE A 261 -4.15 7.73 -20.60
CA ILE A 261 -3.48 8.39 -19.48
C ILE A 261 -2.01 8.69 -19.83
N PRO A 262 -1.63 9.98 -19.98
CA PRO A 262 -0.23 10.35 -20.21
C PRO A 262 0.56 10.32 -18.91
N LEU A 263 1.84 9.94 -18.99
CA LEU A 263 2.79 10.23 -17.90
C LEU A 263 3.43 11.60 -18.14
N TYR A 264 3.74 12.32 -17.06
CA TYR A 264 4.55 13.53 -17.18
C TYR A 264 5.89 13.20 -17.85
N THR A 265 6.30 14.04 -18.80
CA THR A 265 7.51 13.79 -19.62
C THR A 265 8.77 13.68 -18.76
N GLU A 266 8.82 14.45 -17.68
CA GLU A 266 9.89 14.46 -16.69
C GLU A 266 10.02 13.11 -15.97
N PHE A 267 8.89 12.53 -15.53
CA PHE A 267 8.89 11.21 -14.90
C PHE A 267 9.13 10.10 -15.90
N LEU A 268 8.56 10.15 -17.10
CA LEU A 268 8.84 9.17 -18.16
C LEU A 268 10.35 9.11 -18.46
N THR A 269 11.00 10.26 -18.52
CA THR A 269 12.45 10.35 -18.73
C THR A 269 13.23 9.76 -17.56
N LEU A 270 12.84 10.07 -16.32
CA LEU A 270 13.46 9.51 -15.12
C LEU A 270 13.30 7.98 -15.05
N LEU A 271 12.08 7.47 -15.23
CA LEU A 271 11.73 6.05 -15.18
C LEU A 271 12.53 5.24 -16.20
N ARG A 272 12.62 5.72 -17.45
CA ARG A 272 13.46 5.08 -18.48
C ARG A 272 14.94 5.04 -18.11
N ARG A 273 15.44 6.09 -17.46
CA ARG A 273 16.84 6.16 -17.05
C ARG A 273 17.16 5.23 -15.88
N ILE A 274 16.28 5.16 -14.86
CA ILE A 274 16.48 4.27 -13.71
C ILE A 274 16.22 2.80 -14.07
N ALA A 275 15.35 2.51 -15.03
CA ALA A 275 15.13 1.16 -15.55
C ALA A 275 16.40 0.51 -16.11
N GLN A 276 17.37 1.31 -16.56
CA GLN A 276 18.67 0.84 -17.05
C GLN A 276 19.67 0.54 -15.91
N GLN A 277 19.33 0.86 -14.66
CA GLN A 277 20.23 0.78 -13.51
C GLN A 277 19.89 -0.42 -12.64
N LYS A 278 20.74 -1.46 -12.66
CA LYS A 278 20.53 -2.69 -11.85
C LYS A 278 20.59 -2.47 -10.34
N HIS A 279 21.08 -1.33 -9.88
CA HIS A 279 21.16 -0.98 -8.46
C HIS A 279 19.95 -0.17 -7.97
N ILE A 280 18.97 0.06 -8.84
CA ILE A 280 17.78 0.84 -8.55
C ILE A 280 16.53 0.04 -8.87
N GLY A 281 15.62 -0.09 -7.90
CA GLY A 281 14.32 -0.71 -8.08
C GLY A 281 13.20 0.34 -8.05
N PRO A 282 12.50 0.61 -9.17
CA PRO A 282 11.32 1.46 -9.17
C PRO A 282 10.03 0.67 -8.93
N VAL A 283 9.16 1.19 -8.07
CA VAL A 283 7.84 0.62 -7.79
C VAL A 283 6.80 1.71 -7.65
N ILE A 284 5.60 1.44 -8.16
CA ILE A 284 4.40 2.22 -7.89
C ILE A 284 3.67 1.55 -6.74
N VAL A 285 3.37 2.30 -5.69
CA VAL A 285 2.53 1.86 -4.57
C VAL A 285 1.33 2.80 -4.53
N THR A 286 0.17 2.32 -4.94
CA THR A 286 -1.05 3.14 -5.10
C THR A 286 -2.18 2.61 -4.24
N CYS A 287 -2.98 3.50 -3.66
CA CYS A 287 -4.25 3.11 -3.02
C CYS A 287 -5.36 2.82 -4.05
N GLY A 288 -5.15 3.20 -5.31
CA GLY A 288 -6.06 2.97 -6.41
C GLY A 288 -5.90 1.59 -7.05
N VAL A 289 -6.36 1.49 -8.30
CA VAL A 289 -6.45 0.23 -9.04
C VAL A 289 -5.08 -0.16 -9.63
N GLY A 290 -4.44 -1.17 -9.06
CA GLY A 290 -3.09 -1.61 -9.45
C GLY A 290 -3.03 -2.20 -10.87
N ARG A 291 -4.11 -2.86 -11.33
CA ARG A 291 -4.17 -3.42 -12.68
C ARG A 291 -4.13 -2.34 -13.76
N LEU A 292 -4.86 -1.23 -13.54
CA LEU A 292 -4.83 -0.06 -14.43
C LEU A 292 -3.39 0.49 -14.55
N TRP A 293 -2.71 0.68 -13.42
CA TRP A 293 -1.31 1.13 -13.41
C TRP A 293 -0.34 0.19 -14.12
N THR A 294 -0.58 -1.12 -14.05
CA THR A 294 0.20 -2.11 -14.79
C THR A 294 0.02 -1.92 -16.30
N LYS A 295 -1.19 -1.64 -16.78
CA LYS A 295 -1.48 -1.38 -18.20
C LYS A 295 -0.94 -0.03 -18.66
N ILE A 296 -1.07 1.03 -17.85
CA ILE A 296 -0.45 2.34 -18.12
C ILE A 296 1.06 2.15 -18.35
N LEU A 297 1.76 1.46 -17.46
CA LEU A 297 3.18 1.20 -17.61
C LEU A 297 3.50 0.36 -18.86
N LYS A 298 2.63 -0.58 -19.23
CA LYS A 298 2.78 -1.38 -20.47
C LYS A 298 2.70 -0.49 -21.71
N HIS A 299 1.73 0.42 -21.79
CA HIS A 299 1.61 1.38 -22.91
C HIS A 299 2.84 2.29 -23.05
N HIS A 300 3.50 2.63 -21.94
CA HIS A 300 4.71 3.44 -21.93
C HIS A 300 6.03 2.63 -22.04
N GLY A 301 5.95 1.30 -22.18
CA GLY A 301 7.11 0.41 -22.33
C GLY A 301 7.92 0.21 -21.04
N LEU A 302 7.28 0.30 -19.88
CA LEU A 302 7.92 0.30 -18.56
C LEU A 302 7.52 -0.89 -17.65
N SER A 303 6.51 -1.68 -18.01
CA SER A 303 5.97 -2.78 -17.19
C SER A 303 7.00 -3.84 -16.77
N ASP A 304 8.05 -4.02 -17.58
CA ASP A 304 9.10 -4.99 -17.29
C ASP A 304 10.02 -4.50 -16.17
N SER A 305 10.22 -3.18 -16.06
CA SER A 305 11.19 -2.56 -15.15
C SER A 305 10.56 -1.94 -13.92
N VAL A 306 9.36 -1.37 -14.04
CA VAL A 306 8.62 -0.73 -12.94
C VAL A 306 7.51 -1.68 -12.51
N LYS A 307 7.52 -2.08 -11.24
CA LYS A 307 6.48 -2.96 -10.67
C LYS A 307 5.41 -2.15 -9.96
N VAL A 308 4.24 -2.76 -9.75
CA VAL A 308 3.08 -2.11 -9.16
C VAL A 308 2.60 -2.91 -7.96
N ILE A 309 2.28 -2.20 -6.89
CA ILE A 309 1.54 -2.65 -5.72
C ILE A 309 0.30 -1.75 -5.64
N GLY A 310 -0.86 -2.34 -5.87
CA GLY A 310 -2.14 -1.64 -5.81
C GLY A 310 -3.27 -2.64 -5.63
N GLY A 311 -4.40 -2.18 -5.09
CA GLY A 311 -5.60 -3.00 -4.92
C GLY A 311 -6.48 -3.00 -6.16
N GLY A 312 -7.79 -3.17 -5.95
CA GLY A 312 -8.83 -2.92 -6.94
C GLY A 312 -9.73 -4.11 -7.26
N ARG A 313 -9.24 -5.35 -7.06
CA ARG A 313 -10.02 -6.59 -7.21
C ARG A 313 -9.67 -7.57 -6.11
N LEU A 314 -10.61 -8.43 -5.74
CA LEU A 314 -10.46 -9.48 -4.72
C LEU A 314 -9.43 -10.52 -5.12
N SER A 315 -9.32 -10.79 -6.43
CA SER A 315 -8.30 -11.67 -7.01
C SER A 315 -6.87 -11.21 -6.72
N GLY A 316 -6.67 -9.92 -6.41
CA GLY A 316 -5.39 -9.39 -5.95
C GLY A 316 -5.01 -9.82 -4.52
N GLY A 317 -6.00 -10.20 -3.70
CA GLY A 317 -5.80 -10.74 -2.35
C GLY A 317 -5.38 -9.73 -1.28
N TYR A 318 -5.27 -8.44 -1.61
CA TYR A 318 -4.96 -7.36 -0.69
C TYR A 318 -5.44 -6.01 -1.23
N PHE A 319 -5.48 -5.02 -0.35
CA PHE A 319 -5.73 -3.62 -0.69
C PHE A 319 -4.65 -2.72 -0.09
N VAL A 320 -4.46 -1.54 -0.67
CA VAL A 320 -3.39 -0.61 -0.27
C VAL A 320 -4.00 0.64 0.34
N THR A 321 -3.51 1.01 1.52
CA THR A 321 -3.96 2.17 2.30
C THR A 321 -2.77 3.06 2.63
N PRO A 322 -2.98 4.29 3.14
CA PRO A 322 -1.90 5.17 3.58
C PRO A 322 -0.92 4.49 4.55
N ALA A 323 -1.45 3.73 5.50
CA ALA A 323 -0.65 2.99 6.48
C ALA A 323 0.14 1.85 5.82
N VAL A 324 -0.46 1.16 4.85
CA VAL A 324 0.23 0.12 4.07
C VAL A 324 1.36 0.71 3.23
N LYS A 325 1.15 1.86 2.57
CA LYS A 325 2.20 2.58 1.83
C LYS A 325 3.41 2.87 2.74
N ALA A 326 3.17 3.39 3.94
CA ALA A 326 4.22 3.67 4.92
C ALA A 326 4.93 2.39 5.40
N ALA A 327 4.15 1.34 5.64
CA ALA A 327 4.70 0.06 6.06
C ALA A 327 5.55 -0.62 4.96
N VAL A 328 5.27 -0.36 3.68
CA VAL A 328 6.11 -0.80 2.55
C VAL A 328 7.45 -0.03 2.54
N VAL A 329 7.41 1.30 2.72
CA VAL A 329 8.63 2.12 2.75
C VAL A 329 9.53 1.77 3.94
N SER A 330 8.97 1.62 5.14
CA SER A 330 9.74 1.17 6.31
C SER A 330 10.27 -0.26 6.15
N HIS A 331 9.51 -1.18 5.54
CA HIS A 331 9.98 -2.54 5.27
C HIS A 331 11.19 -2.56 4.31
N LEU A 332 11.15 -1.74 3.25
CA LEU A 332 12.28 -1.53 2.35
C LEU A 332 13.54 -1.03 3.07
N ARG A 333 13.36 -0.05 3.97
CA ARG A 333 14.46 0.57 4.71
C ARG A 333 15.02 -0.37 5.78
N ASP A 334 14.16 -0.92 6.61
CA ASP A 334 14.55 -1.58 7.86
C ASP A 334 14.85 -3.07 7.68
N VAL A 335 14.18 -3.75 6.73
CA VAL A 335 14.38 -5.19 6.48
C VAL A 335 15.36 -5.43 5.35
N HIS A 336 15.32 -4.62 4.29
CA HIS A 336 16.17 -4.78 3.11
C HIS A 336 17.40 -3.87 3.09
N ASP A 337 17.55 -2.98 4.08
CA ASP A 337 18.68 -2.03 4.20
C ASP A 337 18.91 -1.22 2.91
N LEU A 338 17.80 -0.83 2.27
CA LEU A 338 17.80 -0.06 1.04
C LEU A 338 17.57 1.40 1.37
N ASN A 339 18.21 2.28 0.60
CA ASN A 339 17.79 3.67 0.65
C ASN A 339 16.52 3.87 -0.17
N VAL A 340 15.51 4.46 0.46
CA VAL A 340 14.22 4.67 -0.15
C VAL A 340 14.01 6.14 -0.50
N TRP A 341 13.57 6.38 -1.74
CA TRP A 341 12.99 7.64 -2.17
C TRP A 341 11.48 7.47 -2.26
N ALA A 342 10.71 8.39 -1.70
CA ALA A 342 9.26 8.39 -1.84
C ALA A 342 8.75 9.65 -2.55
N PHE A 343 7.82 9.44 -3.48
CA PHE A 343 7.16 10.47 -4.28
C PHE A 343 5.66 10.43 -4.04
N GLY A 344 5.05 11.57 -3.70
CA GLY A 344 3.60 11.65 -3.47
C GLY A 344 3.04 13.06 -3.65
N TYR A 345 1.72 13.15 -3.81
CA TYR A 345 1.04 14.42 -4.07
C TYR A 345 0.02 14.82 -2.99
N SER A 346 -0.42 13.86 -2.17
CA SER A 346 -1.59 13.99 -1.30
C SER A 346 -1.26 13.79 0.18
N PRO A 347 -2.14 14.23 1.11
CA PRO A 347 -1.96 13.94 2.53
C PRO A 347 -1.89 12.45 2.86
N LEU A 348 -2.49 11.61 2.01
CA LEU A 348 -2.46 10.15 2.15
C LEU A 348 -1.06 9.57 1.95
N ASP A 349 -0.18 10.33 1.30
CA ASP A 349 1.21 9.92 1.06
C ASP A 349 2.12 10.36 2.21
N VAL A 350 1.75 11.36 3.03
CA VAL A 350 2.59 11.88 4.12
C VAL A 350 3.13 10.77 5.03
N PRO A 351 2.35 9.76 5.45
CA PRO A 351 2.88 8.63 6.21
C PRO A 351 4.04 7.92 5.49
N MET A 352 3.91 7.62 4.20
CA MET A 352 5.00 6.97 3.45
C MET A 352 6.17 7.88 3.16
N LEU A 353 5.93 9.19 3.03
CA LEU A 353 6.99 10.18 2.88
C LEU A 353 7.83 10.27 4.17
N CYS A 354 7.21 10.23 5.35
CA CYS A 354 7.93 10.28 6.63
C CYS A 354 8.83 9.06 6.86
N GLU A 355 8.52 7.92 6.25
CA GLU A 355 9.33 6.71 6.35
C GLU A 355 10.52 6.68 5.38
N ALA A 356 10.56 7.54 4.37
CA ALA A 356 11.60 7.51 3.35
C ALA A 356 12.85 8.30 3.73
N ASP A 357 14.02 7.86 3.27
CA ASP A 357 15.27 8.60 3.46
C ASP A 357 15.28 9.92 2.67
N GLN A 358 14.62 9.90 1.50
CA GLN A 358 14.57 11.02 0.58
C GLN A 358 13.13 11.25 0.11
N VAL A 359 12.64 12.46 0.30
CA VAL A 359 11.24 12.79 0.02
C VAL A 359 11.14 13.80 -1.10
N VAL A 360 10.22 13.54 -2.02
CA VAL A 360 9.87 14.44 -3.12
C VAL A 360 8.36 14.58 -3.22
N VAL A 361 7.87 15.80 -3.02
CA VAL A 361 6.46 16.14 -3.20
C VAL A 361 6.23 16.62 -4.63
N VAL A 362 5.10 16.19 -5.19
CA VAL A 362 4.72 16.48 -6.57
C VAL A 362 3.28 17.00 -6.65
N GLY A 363 2.84 17.41 -7.83
CA GLY A 363 1.45 17.73 -8.12
C GLY A 363 1.29 19.00 -8.95
N ASP A 364 0.38 18.96 -9.92
CA ASP A 364 0.01 20.12 -10.73
C ASP A 364 -0.74 21.15 -9.91
N GLU A 365 -0.41 22.44 -10.06
CA GLU A 365 -1.07 23.53 -9.33
C GLU A 365 -2.60 23.51 -9.49
N LYS A 366 -3.11 23.06 -10.63
CA LYS A 366 -4.55 22.98 -10.91
C LYS A 366 -5.24 21.81 -10.21
N THR A 367 -4.51 20.72 -9.94
CA THR A 367 -5.09 19.46 -9.43
C THR A 367 -4.56 19.04 -8.06
N ARG A 368 -3.54 19.74 -7.55
CA ARG A 368 -2.89 19.46 -6.28
C ARG A 368 -3.84 19.71 -5.12
N SER A 369 -3.79 18.82 -4.14
CA SER A 369 -4.59 18.96 -2.93
C SER A 369 -4.11 20.15 -2.09
N SER A 370 -5.02 21.07 -1.75
CA SER A 370 -4.76 22.18 -0.83
C SER A 370 -4.58 21.71 0.62
N THR A 371 -5.19 20.58 1.00
CA THR A 371 -5.01 20.00 2.34
C THR A 371 -3.62 19.41 2.52
N MET A 372 -2.90 19.10 1.42
CA MET A 372 -1.50 18.68 1.47
C MET A 372 -0.60 19.79 1.98
N ASP A 373 -0.84 21.04 1.60
CA ASP A 373 0.04 22.15 1.96
C ASP A 373 0.03 22.38 3.48
N ALA A 374 -1.15 22.34 4.11
CA ALA A 374 -1.29 22.41 5.56
C ALA A 374 -0.65 21.20 6.27
N SER A 375 -0.81 20.00 5.71
CA SER A 375 -0.22 18.76 6.25
C SER A 375 1.31 18.80 6.20
N LEU A 376 1.88 19.23 5.07
CA LEU A 376 3.32 19.40 4.89
C LEU A 376 3.89 20.46 5.82
N ALA A 377 3.24 21.63 5.91
CA ALA A 377 3.69 22.72 6.77
C ALA A 377 3.80 22.26 8.23
N LYS A 378 2.76 21.58 8.74
CA LYS A 378 2.75 21.02 10.08
C LYS A 378 3.86 19.97 10.28
N THR A 379 3.96 19.00 9.37
CA THR A 379 4.91 17.89 9.52
C THR A 379 6.38 18.34 9.43
N ILE A 380 6.66 19.35 8.60
CA ILE A 380 7.98 19.98 8.50
C ILE A 380 8.28 20.80 9.77
N GLN A 381 7.31 21.58 10.26
CA GLN A 381 7.46 22.39 11.47
C GLN A 381 7.72 21.53 12.72
N ASP A 382 7.05 20.38 12.82
CA ASP A 382 7.23 19.42 13.90
C ASP A 382 8.56 18.63 13.79
N GLY A 383 9.32 18.84 12.71
CA GLY A 383 10.64 18.21 12.48
C GLY A 383 10.56 16.76 12.01
N HIS A 384 9.39 16.29 11.59
CA HIS A 384 9.15 14.91 11.16
C HIS A 384 9.47 14.67 9.68
N LEU A 385 9.56 15.73 8.87
CA LEU A 385 9.75 15.60 7.42
C LEU A 385 10.76 16.60 6.87
N ARG A 386 11.72 16.11 6.09
CA ARG A 386 12.58 16.92 5.24
C ARG A 386 12.34 16.57 3.77
N ALA A 387 11.55 17.41 3.12
CA ALA A 387 11.11 17.18 1.75
C ALA A 387 11.69 18.18 0.75
N ARG A 388 11.58 17.85 -0.53
CA ARG A 388 11.79 18.75 -1.67
C ARG A 388 10.55 18.72 -2.55
N GLN A 389 10.34 19.71 -3.41
CA GLN A 389 9.20 19.75 -4.33
C GLN A 389 9.63 19.85 -5.79
N ILE A 390 8.90 19.15 -6.66
CA ILE A 390 8.97 19.33 -8.11
C ILE A 390 7.75 20.14 -8.56
N LEU A 391 7.98 21.13 -9.41
CA LEU A 391 6.92 21.93 -10.03
C LEU A 391 6.53 21.27 -11.36
N LEU A 392 5.27 20.81 -11.46
CA LEU A 392 4.70 20.24 -12.69
C LEU A 392 3.46 21.04 -13.08
N PRO A 393 3.35 21.52 -14.33
CA PRO A 393 4.49 21.89 -15.17
C PRO A 393 5.48 22.80 -14.43
N SER A 394 6.69 23.00 -14.98
CA SER A 394 7.74 23.80 -14.34
C SER A 394 7.38 25.27 -14.08
N THR A 395 6.28 25.74 -14.68
CA THR A 395 5.69 27.07 -14.49
C THR A 395 4.80 27.18 -13.25
N SER A 396 4.44 26.07 -12.61
CA SER A 396 3.57 26.05 -11.43
C SER A 396 4.19 26.79 -10.24
N SER A 397 3.35 27.39 -9.41
CA SER A 397 3.81 28.01 -8.16
C SER A 397 4.29 26.97 -7.14
N PRO A 398 5.28 27.27 -6.27
CA PRO A 398 5.63 26.41 -5.14
C PRO A 398 4.45 26.18 -4.18
N ARG A 399 4.38 25.01 -3.55
CA ARG A 399 3.38 24.68 -2.52
C ARG A 399 3.60 25.46 -1.22
N LEU A 400 4.83 25.42 -0.73
CA LEU A 400 5.31 26.15 0.43
C LEU A 400 6.49 27.03 0.04
N ASP A 401 6.97 27.85 0.99
CA ASP A 401 8.16 28.65 0.80
C ASP A 401 9.39 27.78 0.46
N LYS A 402 10.35 28.38 -0.26
CA LYS A 402 11.49 27.65 -0.81
C LYS A 402 12.53 27.27 0.24
N ASP A 403 12.44 27.84 1.44
CA ASP A 403 13.37 27.54 2.53
C ASP A 403 12.90 26.30 3.29
N SER A 404 11.59 26.19 3.55
CA SER A 404 10.98 25.02 4.19
C SER A 404 10.83 23.83 3.23
N LEU A 405 10.50 24.08 1.96
CA LEU A 405 10.31 23.05 0.93
C LEU A 405 11.09 23.42 -0.35
N PRO A 406 12.39 23.06 -0.44
CA PRO A 406 13.22 23.44 -1.57
C PRO A 406 12.72 22.88 -2.91
N VAL A 407 12.79 23.70 -3.95
CA VAL A 407 12.41 23.32 -5.31
C VAL A 407 13.57 22.58 -6.00
N ILE A 408 13.25 21.46 -6.65
CA ILE A 408 14.16 20.67 -7.48
C ILE A 408 13.57 20.46 -8.89
N SER A 409 14.45 20.12 -9.84
CA SER A 409 14.06 19.82 -11.21
C SER A 409 14.57 18.44 -11.62
N LEU A 410 13.70 17.64 -12.25
CA LEU A 410 14.09 16.38 -12.89
C LEU A 410 14.96 16.59 -14.14
N SER A 411 15.06 17.82 -14.63
CA SER A 411 16.00 18.20 -15.70
C SER A 411 17.39 18.55 -15.16
N ASP A 412 17.54 18.77 -13.84
CA ASP A 412 18.85 19.04 -13.24
C ASP A 412 19.70 17.76 -13.18
N LYS A 413 20.80 17.79 -13.95
CA LYS A 413 21.77 16.69 -14.00
C LYS A 413 22.36 16.35 -12.64
N LYS A 414 22.56 17.33 -11.74
CA LYS A 414 23.10 17.08 -10.40
C LYS A 414 22.09 16.32 -9.56
N PHE A 415 20.84 16.77 -9.56
CA PHE A 415 19.76 16.07 -8.87
C PHE A 415 19.56 14.65 -9.41
N VAL A 416 19.45 14.47 -10.72
CA VAL A 416 19.28 13.13 -11.30
C VAL A 416 20.47 12.22 -10.98
N LYS A 417 21.71 12.74 -10.97
CA LYS A 417 22.88 11.97 -10.51
C LYS A 417 22.78 11.56 -9.04
N SER A 418 22.18 12.39 -8.18
CA SER A 418 21.96 12.01 -6.77
C SER A 418 21.03 10.80 -6.59
N ILE A 419 20.16 10.54 -7.58
CA ILE A 419 19.33 9.34 -7.65
C ILE A 419 20.09 8.19 -8.34
N THR A 420 20.73 8.47 -9.48
CA THR A 420 21.25 7.41 -10.37
C THR A 420 22.63 6.88 -9.99
N ASP A 421 23.45 7.66 -9.29
CA ASP A 421 24.80 7.25 -8.94
C ASP A 421 24.77 6.16 -7.87
N ARG A 422 25.68 5.19 -7.97
CA ARG A 422 25.83 4.15 -6.95
C ARG A 422 26.29 4.74 -5.64
N ARG A 423 25.76 4.22 -4.54
CA ARG A 423 26.18 4.63 -3.20
C ARG A 423 27.57 4.12 -2.92
N LYS A 424 28.48 5.06 -2.64
CA LYS A 424 29.88 4.74 -2.31
C LYS A 424 30.02 4.07 -0.94
N GLU A 425 29.07 4.31 -0.04
CA GLU A 425 29.05 3.77 1.33
C GLU A 425 28.77 2.26 1.36
N LEU A 426 28.12 1.72 0.31
CA LEU A 426 27.89 0.29 0.10
C LEU A 426 28.89 -0.33 -0.89
N LEU A 427 29.86 0.44 -1.39
CA LEU A 427 31.05 -0.17 -2.00
C LEU A 427 31.85 -0.80 -0.85
N PRO A 428 32.38 -2.02 -1.01
CA PRO A 428 33.20 -2.62 0.03
C PRO A 428 34.28 -1.61 0.45
N LEU A 429 34.35 -1.33 1.76
CA LEU A 429 35.39 -0.52 2.38
C LEU A 429 36.72 -0.94 1.76
N ARG A 430 37.38 0.00 1.08
CA ARG A 430 38.65 -0.29 0.41
C ARG A 430 39.72 -0.44 1.49
N SER A 431 39.81 -1.62 2.08
CA SER A 431 40.80 -1.95 3.09
C SER A 431 42.15 -2.15 2.42
N TYR A 432 43.15 -1.38 2.83
CA TYR A 432 44.53 -1.59 2.42
C TYR A 432 45.25 -2.33 3.54
N ASP A 433 45.60 -3.60 3.32
CA ASP A 433 46.40 -4.37 4.26
C ASP A 433 47.90 -4.11 4.01
N ALA A 434 48.59 -3.68 5.06
CA ALA A 434 50.04 -3.42 5.05
C ALA A 434 50.82 -4.42 5.91
N THR A 435 50.14 -5.27 6.68
CA THR A 435 50.74 -6.07 7.76
C THR A 435 51.76 -7.10 7.26
N ASN A 436 51.58 -7.60 6.04
CA ASN A 436 52.46 -8.61 5.45
C ASN A 436 53.69 -8.07 4.72
N LYS A 437 53.83 -6.75 4.54
CA LYS A 437 55.00 -6.16 3.87
C LYS A 437 56.25 -6.22 4.76
N THR A 438 57.42 -6.49 4.17
CA THR A 438 58.71 -6.49 4.88
C THR A 438 58.97 -5.17 5.59
N ALA A 439 58.69 -4.03 4.94
CA ALA A 439 58.83 -2.71 5.54
C ALA A 439 57.93 -2.53 6.78
N ALA A 440 56.67 -3.00 6.73
CA ALA A 440 55.76 -2.93 7.86
C ALA A 440 56.25 -3.79 9.04
N LYS A 441 56.77 -4.99 8.77
CA LYS A 441 57.36 -5.88 9.78
C LYS A 441 58.56 -5.24 10.50
N ILE A 442 59.41 -4.53 9.75
CA ILE A 442 60.54 -3.79 10.34
C ILE A 442 60.03 -2.62 11.19
N LEU A 443 59.11 -1.82 10.66
CA LEU A 443 58.59 -0.63 11.35
C LEU A 443 57.80 -0.97 12.62
N MET A 444 57.09 -2.09 12.66
CA MET A 444 56.31 -2.53 13.83
C MET A 444 57.15 -3.25 14.90
N SER A 445 58.37 -3.68 14.58
CA SER A 445 59.25 -4.40 15.52
C SER A 445 59.43 -3.66 16.86
N PRO A 446 59.83 -2.36 16.89
CA PRO A 446 59.97 -1.62 18.15
C PRO A 446 58.63 -1.37 18.88
N MET A 447 57.48 -1.48 18.20
CA MET A 447 56.17 -1.37 18.85
C MET A 447 55.70 -2.68 19.49
N ARG A 448 56.38 -3.80 19.20
CA ARG A 448 56.06 -5.12 19.75
C ARG A 448 57.08 -5.61 20.78
N ASP A 449 58.16 -4.88 20.97
CA ASP A 449 59.15 -5.14 22.00
C ASP A 449 58.71 -4.50 23.32
N ALA A 450 58.42 -5.33 24.33
CA ALA A 450 58.01 -4.88 25.65
C ALA A 450 59.08 -4.06 26.40
N ALA A 451 60.34 -4.14 25.97
CA ALA A 451 61.42 -3.30 26.51
C ALA A 451 61.39 -1.86 25.96
N VAL A 452 60.63 -1.59 24.89
CA VAL A 452 60.53 -0.27 24.27
C VAL A 452 59.31 0.48 24.80
N ALA A 453 59.55 1.54 25.58
CA ALA A 453 58.50 2.34 26.19
C ALA A 453 58.77 3.86 26.11
N GLY A 454 57.77 4.66 26.49
CA GLY A 454 57.90 6.11 26.59
C GLY A 454 58.18 6.81 25.25
N LEU A 455 59.06 7.81 25.26
CA LEU A 455 59.37 8.63 24.08
C LEU A 455 59.89 7.81 22.89
N VAL A 456 60.59 6.70 23.14
CA VAL A 456 61.11 5.83 22.09
C VAL A 456 59.98 5.09 21.39
N LEU A 457 59.02 4.56 22.14
CA LEU A 457 57.79 3.96 21.59
C LEU A 457 56.96 5.01 20.83
N GLY A 458 56.87 6.23 21.34
CA GLY A 458 56.22 7.35 20.64
C GLY A 458 56.84 7.66 19.28
N LYS A 459 58.19 7.65 19.18
CA LYS A 459 58.90 7.80 17.89
C LYS A 459 58.61 6.63 16.94
N ALA A 460 58.52 5.41 17.46
CA ALA A 460 58.17 4.23 16.65
C ALA A 460 56.76 4.37 16.05
N HIS A 461 55.76 4.78 16.84
CA HIS A 461 54.42 5.09 16.35
C HIS A 461 54.43 6.21 15.29
N ALA A 462 55.18 7.28 15.52
CA ALA A 462 55.29 8.39 14.55
C ALA A 462 55.90 7.93 13.22
N ASN A 463 56.91 7.05 13.26
CA ASN A 463 57.53 6.49 12.05
C ASN A 463 56.56 5.59 11.28
N VAL A 464 55.80 4.74 11.96
CA VAL A 464 54.72 3.95 11.33
C VAL A 464 53.65 4.86 10.72
N GLY A 465 53.22 5.90 11.45
CA GLY A 465 52.26 6.88 10.96
C GLY A 465 52.75 7.58 9.69
N ARG A 466 54.02 7.99 9.65
CA ARG A 466 54.65 8.57 8.45
C ARG A 466 54.66 7.61 7.27
N TYR A 467 55.03 6.35 7.50
CA TYR A 467 54.99 5.33 6.45
C TYR A 467 53.58 5.15 5.88
N LEU A 468 52.57 5.01 6.74
CA LEU A 468 51.17 4.88 6.31
C LEU A 468 50.71 6.11 5.53
N ALA A 469 51.07 7.32 5.98
CA ALA A 469 50.75 8.56 5.30
C ALA A 469 51.37 8.63 3.88
N THR A 470 52.67 8.35 3.77
CA THR A 470 53.40 8.47 2.51
C THR A 470 53.07 7.36 1.52
N GLU A 471 52.86 6.12 1.97
CA GLU A 471 52.68 4.95 1.08
C GLU A 471 51.20 4.66 0.77
N TYR A 472 50.28 4.93 1.70
CA TYR A 472 48.87 4.55 1.58
C TYR A 472 47.94 5.75 1.48
N VAL A 473 48.06 6.73 2.39
CA VAL A 473 47.18 7.90 2.37
C VAL A 473 47.36 8.70 1.07
N SER A 474 48.61 8.91 0.62
CA SER A 474 48.92 9.55 -0.67
C SER A 474 48.20 8.91 -1.88
N LYS A 475 48.05 7.59 -1.88
CA LYS A 475 47.35 6.83 -2.95
C LYS A 475 45.83 6.98 -2.86
N ILE A 476 45.30 7.23 -1.66
CA ILE A 476 43.86 7.44 -1.42
C ILE A 476 43.46 8.87 -1.80
N ILE A 477 44.22 9.87 -1.34
CA ILE A 477 43.88 11.30 -1.56
C ILE A 477 44.34 11.83 -2.92
N ARG A 478 45.18 11.07 -3.65
CA ARG A 478 45.87 11.46 -4.89
C ARG A 478 46.89 12.60 -4.65
N LEU A 479 47.87 12.71 -5.55
CA LEU A 479 48.90 13.74 -5.49
C LEU A 479 48.66 14.80 -6.57
N GLU A 480 49.01 16.05 -6.25
CA GLU A 480 49.08 17.14 -7.20
C GLU A 480 50.52 17.30 -7.70
N GLU A 481 50.67 17.66 -8.97
CA GLU A 481 51.98 18.01 -9.53
C GLU A 481 52.32 19.46 -9.17
N CYS A 482 53.54 19.68 -8.70
CA CYS A 482 54.06 21.02 -8.45
C CYS A 482 55.47 21.16 -9.00
N THR A 483 55.82 22.35 -9.47
CA THR A 483 57.16 22.64 -9.98
C THR A 483 58.11 22.86 -8.82
N ILE A 484 59.19 22.08 -8.77
CA ILE A 484 60.19 22.15 -7.69
C ILE A 484 61.57 22.43 -8.30
N PRO A 485 62.36 23.38 -7.76
CA PRO A 485 63.75 23.56 -8.18
C PRO A 485 64.55 22.28 -7.93
N HIS A 486 65.18 21.75 -8.98
CA HIS A 486 66.06 20.59 -8.84
C HIS A 486 67.43 21.04 -8.32
N VAL A 487 67.98 20.31 -7.35
CA VAL A 487 69.34 20.50 -6.82
C VAL A 487 70.36 19.75 -7.64
#